data_AF-I0YYG0-F1
#
_entry.id   AF-I0YYG0-F1
#
_cell.length_a   1.000
_cell.length_b   1.000
_cell.length_c   1.000
_cell.angle_alpha   90.00
_cell.angle_beta   90.00
_cell.angle_gamma   90.00
#
_symmetry.space_group_name_H-M   'P 1'
#
loop_
_entity.id
_entity.type
_entity.pdbx_description
1 polymer ?
#
loop_
_entity_poly.entity_id
_entity_poly.type
_entity_poly.pdbx_seq_one_letter_code
_entity_poly.pdbx_strand_id
1 'polypeptide(L)' 'MLRSRGAPEKFVDLIENLHLGTTYDMQSDSGRAENWFSVATGFKQGDVNAPLLFNVYIDTIVRVFQPLISH' A
#
# COMPACT_ATOMS: atom_id res chain seq x y z
N MET A 1 -4.09 10.47 2.17
CA MET A 1 -2.67 10.73 2.54
C MET A 1 -1.87 11.33 1.39
N LEU A 2 -1.92 10.76 0.18
CA LEU A 2 -1.22 11.34 -0.98
C LEU A 2 -1.85 12.67 -1.45
N ARG A 3 -3.19 12.71 -1.56
CA ARG A 3 -3.95 13.95 -1.91
C ARG A 3 -3.61 15.12 -0.98
N SER A 4 -3.58 14.89 0.34
CA SER A 4 -3.26 15.90 1.35
C SER A 4 -1.81 16.41 1.30
N ARG A 5 -0.93 15.74 0.53
CA ARG A 5 0.46 16.16 0.31
C ARG A 5 0.68 16.80 -1.07
N GLY A 6 -0.39 17.09 -1.81
CA GLY A 6 -0.31 17.72 -3.13
C GLY A 6 0.03 16.76 -4.27
N ALA A 7 -0.11 15.45 -4.06
CA ALA A 7 0.05 14.50 -5.16
C ALA A 7 -1.03 14.75 -6.24
N PRO A 8 -0.65 14.79 -7.53
CA PRO A 8 -1.63 14.94 -8.60
C PRO A 8 -2.66 13.81 -8.61
N GLU A 9 -3.93 14.14 -8.81
CA GLU A 9 -5.05 13.21 -8.68
C GLU A 9 -4.88 11.94 -9.52
N LYS A 10 -4.43 12.11 -10.77
CA LYS A 10 -4.12 11.00 -11.68
C LYS A 10 -3.18 9.94 -11.10
N PHE A 11 -2.22 10.34 -10.25
CA PHE A 11 -1.28 9.41 -9.63
C PHE A 11 -1.91 8.72 -8.43
N VAL A 12 -2.77 9.41 -7.69
CA VAL A 12 -3.52 8.81 -6.60
C VAL A 12 -4.46 7.76 -7.14
N ASP A 13 -5.22 8.07 -8.19
CA ASP A 13 -6.15 7.15 -8.84
C ASP A 13 -5.41 5.92 -9.40
N LEU A 14 -4.24 6.13 -10.01
CA LEU A 14 -3.41 5.03 -10.51
C LEU A 14 -2.96 4.09 -9.38
N ILE A 15 -2.48 4.65 -8.26
CA ILE A 15 -2.03 3.86 -7.11
C ILE A 15 -3.21 3.12 -6.47
N GLU A 16 -4.35 3.79 -6.32
CA GLU A 16 -5.59 3.19 -5.81
C GLU A 16 -6.02 2.02 -6.70
N ASN A 17 -6.03 2.19 -8.03
CA ASN A 17 -6.38 1.11 -8.96
C ASN A 17 -5.38 -0.05 -8.98
N LEU A 18 -4.10 0.20 -8.68
CA LEU A 18 -3.08 -0.87 -8.61
C LEU A 18 -3.20 -1.70 -7.33
N HIS A 19 -3.75 -1.15 -6.26
CA HIS A 19 -3.77 -1.77 -4.94
C HIS A 19 -5.17 -2.23 -4.50
N LEU A 20 -6.22 -1.50 -4.87
CA LEU A 20 -7.60 -1.81 -4.50
C LEU A 20 -8.21 -2.79 -5.50
N GLY A 21 -8.81 -3.86 -4.98
CA GLY A 21 -9.50 -4.85 -5.81
C GLY A 21 -8.56 -5.78 -6.59
N THR A 22 -7.24 -5.65 -6.43
CA THR A 22 -6.27 -6.53 -7.06
C THR A 22 -6.33 -7.92 -6.44
N THR A 23 -6.60 -8.91 -7.27
CA THR A 23 -6.47 -10.32 -6.94
C THR A 23 -5.13 -10.85 -7.41
N TYR A 24 -4.46 -11.63 -6.57
CA TYR A 24 -3.18 -12.22 -6.91
C TYR A 24 -3.33 -13.73 -7.09
N ASP A 25 -2.60 -14.23 -8.07
CA ASP A 25 -2.31 -15.63 -8.24
C ASP A 25 -0.90 -15.87 -7.71
N MET A 26 -0.77 -16.79 -6.75
CA MET A 26 0.50 -17.14 -6.13
C MET A 26 0.85 -18.56 -6.55
N GLN A 27 2.02 -18.70 -7.17
CA GLN A 27 2.63 -19.99 -7.38
C GLN A 27 3.53 -20.30 -6.18
N SER A 28 3.26 -21.40 -5.49
CA SER A 28 4.11 -21.95 -4.44
C SER A 28 4.88 -23.16 -4.97
N ASP A 29 5.85 -23.65 -4.18
CA ASP A 29 6.61 -24.85 -4.49
C ASP A 29 5.72 -26.11 -4.60
N SER A 30 4.54 -26.08 -3.97
CA SER A 30 3.53 -27.15 -4.05
C SER A 30 2.60 -27.03 -5.26
N GLY A 31 2.79 -26.03 -6.13
CA GLY A 31 1.96 -25.78 -7.30
C GLY A 31 1.30 -24.39 -7.31
N ARG A 32 0.48 -24.14 -8.33
CA ARG A 32 -0.25 -22.88 -8.47
C ARG A 32 -1.43 -22.87 -7.49
N ALA A 33 -1.65 -21.78 -6.77
CA ALA A 33 -2.81 -21.67 -5.89
C ALA A 33 -4.10 -21.88 -6.71
N GLU A 34 -4.97 -22.79 -6.28
CA GLU A 34 -6.20 -23.10 -7.01
C GLU A 34 -7.18 -21.93 -7.04
N ASN A 35 -7.05 -20.98 -6.09
CA ASN A 35 -7.93 -19.83 -5.97
C ASN A 35 -7.14 -18.53 -5.95
N TRP A 36 -7.60 -17.57 -6.76
CA TRP A 36 -7.15 -16.18 -6.69
C TRP A 36 -7.55 -15.61 -5.33
N PHE A 37 -6.60 -14.98 -4.63
CA PHE A 37 -6.90 -14.33 -3.36
C PHE A 37 -6.90 -12.82 -3.53
N SER A 38 -7.92 -12.17 -2.97
CA SER A 38 -7.97 -10.72 -2.87
C SER A 38 -7.15 -10.28 -1.68
N VAL A 39 -6.21 -9.35 -1.90
CA VAL A 39 -5.50 -8.71 -0.80
C VAL A 39 -6.33 -7.53 -0.33
N ALA A 40 -7.02 -7.70 0.80
CA ALA A 40 -7.81 -6.64 1.40
C ALA A 40 -6.96 -5.60 2.17
N THR A 41 -5.74 -5.97 2.57
CA THR A 41 -4.87 -5.14 3.40
C THR A 41 -3.39 -5.37 3.10
N GLY A 42 -2.58 -4.32 3.17
CA GLY A 42 -1.13 -4.38 2.98
C GLY A 42 -0.71 -4.23 1.52
N PHE A 43 0.56 -4.51 1.24
CA PHE A 43 1.16 -4.41 -0.09
C PHE A 43 1.61 -5.77 -0.59
N LYS A 44 1.59 -5.98 -1.92
CA LYS A 44 2.20 -7.18 -2.52
C LYS A 44 3.70 -7.20 -2.21
N GLN A 45 4.20 -8.31 -1.68
CA GLN A 45 5.63 -8.47 -1.45
C GLN A 45 6.37 -8.46 -2.80
N GLY A 46 7.38 -7.60 -2.92
CA GLY A 46 8.09 -7.35 -4.18
C GLY A 46 7.48 -6.26 -5.06
N ASP A 47 6.43 -5.56 -4.62
CA ASP A 47 5.97 -4.35 -5.30
C ASP A 47 6.98 -3.21 -5.11
N VAL A 48 7.40 -2.62 -6.23
CA VAL A 48 8.34 -1.50 -6.28
C VAL A 48 7.81 -0.24 -5.58
N ASN A 49 6.49 -0.07 -5.55
CA ASN A 49 5.85 1.10 -4.93
C ASN A 49 5.62 0.92 -3.43
N ALA A 50 5.61 -0.32 -2.94
CA ALA A 50 5.31 -0.63 -1.54
C ALA A 50 6.23 0.09 -0.54
N PRO A 51 7.57 0.15 -0.71
CA PRO A 51 8.43 0.86 0.23
C PRO A 51 8.12 2.35 0.34
N LEU A 52 7.82 2.99 -0.80
CA LEU A 52 7.47 4.41 -0.82
C LEU A 52 6.13 4.66 -0.12
N LEU A 53 5.11 3.88 -0.46
CA LEU A 53 3.77 4.02 0.12
C LEU A 53 3.78 3.72 1.63
N PHE A 54 4.58 2.75 2.06
CA PHE A 54 4.81 2.47 3.47
C PHE A 54 5.44 3.67 4.20
N ASN A 55 6.49 4.28 3.65
CA ASN A 55 7.10 5.48 4.24
C ASN A 55 6.14 6.66 4.30
N VAL A 56 5.31 6.85 3.27
CA VAL A 56 4.26 7.88 3.25
C VAL A 56 3.27 7.67 4.38
N TYR A 57 2.83 6.42 4.58
CA TYR A 57 1.93 6.03 5.65
C TYR A 57 2.55 6.26 7.03
N ILE A 58 3.78 5.79 7.26
CA ILE A 58 4.49 5.96 8.53
C ILE A 58 4.76 7.44 8.84
N ASP A 59 5.18 8.26 7.87
CA ASP A 59 5.34 9.71 8.10
C ASP A 59 4.00 10.35 8.52
N THR A 60 2.87 9.87 7.99
CA THR A 60 1.55 10.36 8.43
C THR A 60 1.30 10.01 9.90
N ILE A 61 1.54 8.74 10.27
CA ILE A 61 1.42 8.28 11.66
C ILE A 61 2.31 9.11 12.57
N VAL A 62 3.61 9.25 12.24
CA VAL A 62 4.57 9.99 13.06
C VAL A 62 4.12 11.43 13.26
N ARG A 63 3.62 12.12 12.23
CA ARG A 63 3.10 13.49 12.38
C ARG A 63 1.87 13.58 13.29
N VAL A 64 0.99 12.57 13.25
CA VAL A 64 -0.18 12.51 14.14
C VAL A 64 0.24 12.30 15.59
N PHE A 65 1.26 11.47 15.84
CA PHE A 65 1.75 11.16 17.19
C PHE A 65 2.86 12.09 17.69
N GLN A 66 3.43 12.93 16.82
CA GLN A 66 4.50 13.88 17.19
C GLN A 66 4.15 14.71 18.44
N PRO A 67 2.93 15.25 18.61
CA PRO A 67 2.57 16.00 19.81
C PRO A 67 2.58 15.17 21.10
N LEU A 68 2.36 13.85 21.00
CA LEU A 68 2.35 12.92 22.14
C LEU A 68 3.76 12.56 22.64
N ILE A 69 4.76 12.64 21.76
CA ILE A 69 6.15 12.22 22.02
C ILE A 69 7.02 13.41 22.47
N SER A 70 6.57 14.64 22.21
CA SER A 70 7.26 15.89 22.60
C SER A 70 6.95 16.39 24.02
N HIS A 71 6.42 15.52 24.89
CA HIS A 71 6.20 15.73 26.32
C HIS A 71 6.92 14.64 27.13
#